data_AF-A0A939UDD6-F1
#
_entry.id   AF-A0A939UDD6-F1
#
_cell.length_a   1.000
_cell.length_b   1.000
_cell.length_c   1.000
_cell.angle_alpha   90.00
_cell.angle_beta   90.00
_cell.angle_gamma   90.00
#
_symmetry.space_group_name_H-M   'P 1'
#
loop_
_entity.id
_entity.type
_entity.pdbx_description
1 polymer ?
#
loop_
_entity_poly.entity_id
_entity_poly.type
_entity_poly.pdbx_seq_one_letter_code
_entity_poly.pdbx_strand_id
1 'polypeptide(L)' 'MNINSVIVFGKIRLVTDEELTRKICTKLVQKFTDDEEYLEKELTNALPRVQCLELEIEHMTGKLVNES' A
#
# COMPACT_ATOMS: atom_id res chain seq x y z
N MET A 1 -10.02 -21.69 -14.74
CA MET A 1 -9.79 -20.68 -13.68
C MET A 1 -9.42 -19.38 -14.37
N ASN A 2 -10.08 -18.26 -14.04
CA ASN A 2 -9.72 -16.96 -14.61
C ASN A 2 -8.71 -16.26 -13.69
N ILE A 3 -7.53 -15.93 -14.23
CA ILE A 3 -6.47 -15.22 -13.53
C ILE A 3 -6.39 -13.79 -14.07
N ASN A 4 -6.47 -12.81 -13.16
CA ASN A 4 -6.24 -11.41 -13.47
C ASN A 4 -4.84 -11.01 -12.98
N SER A 5 -4.08 -10.36 -13.83
CA SER A 5 -2.81 -9.73 -13.46
C SER A 5 -2.71 -8.32 -14.01
N VAL A 6 -1.91 -7.49 -13.34
CA VAL A 6 -1.61 -6.11 -13.76
C VAL A 6 -0.10 -5.90 -13.63
N ILE A 7 0.50 -5.28 -14.64
CA ILE A 7 1.88 -4.82 -14.63
C ILE A 7 1.86 -3.29 -14.59
N VAL A 8 2.61 -2.71 -13.64
CA VAL A 8 2.70 -1.26 -13.42
C VAL A 8 4.15 -0.82 -13.53
N PHE A 9 4.41 0.20 -14.36
CA PHE A 9 5.69 0.90 -14.42
C PHE A 9 5.51 2.33 -13.95
N GLY A 10 6.53 2.87 -13.30
CA GLY A 10 6.49 4.19 -12.71
C GLY A 10 7.76 4.56 -11.97
N LYS A 11 7.72 5.72 -11.32
CA LYS A 11 8.83 6.26 -10.54
C LYS A 11 8.54 6.14 -9.05
N ILE A 12 9.54 5.67 -8.30
CA ILE A 12 9.47 5.62 -6.84
C ILE A 12 10.02 6.92 -6.25
N ARG A 13 9.33 7.44 -5.23
CA ARG A 13 9.84 8.52 -4.38
C ARG A 13 9.68 8.15 -2.91
N LEU A 14 10.57 8.69 -2.07
CA LEU A 14 10.43 8.58 -0.62
C LEU A 14 9.29 9.49 -0.17
N VAL A 15 8.39 8.96 0.66
CA VAL A 15 7.44 9.79 1.39
C VAL A 15 8.18 10.35 2.59
N THR A 16 8.41 11.67 2.58
CA THR A 16 9.17 12.39 3.62
C THR A 16 8.27 13.13 4.62
N ASP A 17 6.98 13.25 4.31
CA ASP A 17 5.98 13.84 5.18
C ASP A 17 5.48 12.80 6.20
N GLU A 18 5.68 13.08 7.48
CA GLU A 18 5.31 12.19 8.59
C GLU A 18 3.80 12.03 8.74
N GLU A 19 3.02 13.10 8.51
CA GLU A 19 1.55 13.06 8.57
C GLU A 19 0.98 12.23 7.42
N LEU A 20 1.56 12.37 6.23
CA LEU A 20 1.22 11.52 5.08
C LEU A 20 1.57 10.05 5.35
N THR A 21 2.73 9.80 5.96
CA THR A 21 3.16 8.45 6.36
C THR A 21 2.16 7.83 7.35
N ARG A 22 1.78 8.55 8.41
CA ARG A 22 0.75 8.12 9.37
C ARG A 22 -0.56 7.80 8.68
N LYS A 23 -1.05 8.70 7.81
CA LYS A 23 -2.29 8.52 7.05
C LYS A 23 -2.26 7.27 6.17
N ILE A 24 -1.14 6.99 5.49
CA ILE A 24 -0.98 5.80 4.66
C ILE A 24 -1.03 4.54 5.53
N CYS A 25 -0.29 4.50 6.64
CA CYS A 25 -0.27 3.36 7.56
C CYS A 25 -1.66 3.09 8.16
N THR A 26 -2.38 4.13 8.59
CA THR A 26 -3.75 4.00 9.10
C THR A 26 -4.68 3.37 8.07
N LYS A 27 -4.67 3.89 6.83
CA LYS A 27 -5.49 3.35 5.74
C LYS A 27 -5.12 1.92 5.37
N LEU A 28 -3.83 1.56 5.49
CA LEU A 28 -3.37 0.21 5.20
C LEU A 28 -3.95 -0.80 6.21
N VAL A 29 -3.94 -0.48 7.50
CA VAL A 29 -4.54 -1.34 8.54
C VAL A 29 -6.06 -1.44 8.32
N GLN A 30 -6.73 -0.30 8.11
CA GLN A 30 -8.18 -0.23 7.88
C GLN A 30 -8.67 -0.99 6.65
N LYS A 31 -7.78 -1.27 5.68
CA LYS A 31 -8.12 -2.13 4.54
C LYS A 31 -8.38 -3.59 4.95
N PHE A 32 -7.81 -4.04 6.07
CA PHE A 32 -7.86 -5.44 6.50
C PHE A 32 -8.64 -5.65 7.79
N THR A 33 -8.79 -4.63 8.64
CA THR A 33 -9.52 -4.72 9.91
C THR A 33 -9.94 -3.34 10.41
N ASP A 34 -11.05 -3.29 11.17
CA ASP A 34 -11.54 -2.09 11.87
C ASP A 34 -11.12 -2.05 13.36
N ASP A 35 -10.19 -2.92 13.78
CA ASP A 35 -9.68 -2.99 15.15
C ASP A 35 -8.78 -1.77 15.49
N GLU A 36 -9.33 -0.85 16.29
CA GLU A 36 -8.66 0.36 16.74
C GLU A 36 -7.47 0.10 17.67
N GLU A 37 -7.55 -0.92 18.53
CA GLU A 37 -6.45 -1.27 19.45
C GLU A 37 -5.25 -1.80 18.68
N TYR A 38 -5.52 -2.63 17.66
CA TYR A 38 -4.50 -3.11 16.74
C TYR A 38 -3.85 -1.95 15.96
N LEU A 39 -4.65 -1.02 15.44
CA LEU A 39 -4.16 0.17 14.75
C LEU A 39 -3.20 0.99 15.62
N GLU A 40 -3.60 1.33 16.85
CA GLU A 40 -2.77 2.14 17.75
C GLU A 40 -1.46 1.43 18.13
N LYS A 41 -1.51 0.11 18.33
CA LYS A 41 -0.32 -0.70 18.57
C LYS A 41 0.65 -0.68 17.39
N GLU A 42 0.15 -0.84 16.16
CA GLU A 42 0.98 -0.79 14.96
C GLU A 42 1.57 0.60 14.75
N LEU A 43 0.78 1.66 14.89
CA LEU A 43 1.28 3.04 14.75
C LEU A 43 2.34 3.37 15.81
N THR A 44 2.15 2.95 17.06
CA THR A 44 3.14 3.22 18.12
C THR A 44 4.48 2.52 17.86
N ASN A 45 4.45 1.27 17.38
CA ASN A 45 5.65 0.44 17.29
C ASN A 45 6.31 0.45 15.90
N ALA A 46 5.55 0.63 14.83
CA ALA A 46 6.04 0.52 13.45
C ALA A 46 6.24 1.87 12.77
N LEU A 47 5.41 2.89 13.07
CA LEU A 47 5.48 4.19 12.40
C LEU A 47 6.88 4.86 12.48
N PRO A 48 7.62 4.81 13.60
CA PRO A 48 8.95 5.46 13.67
C PRO A 48 10.03 4.79 12.82
N ARG A 49 9.79 3.56 12.33
CA ARG A 49 10.77 2.73 11.61
C ARG A 49 10.32 2.33 10.21
N VAL A 50 9.13 2.74 9.79
CA VAL A 50 8.60 2.43 8.46
C VAL A 50 9.18 3.39 7.42
N GLN A 51 9.53 2.87 6.23
CA GLN A 51 9.84 3.70 5.08
C GLN A 51 8.71 3.60 4.07
N CYS A 52 7.87 4.64 3.98
CA CYS A 52 6.87 4.73 2.93
C CYS A 52 7.51 5.16 1.60
N LEU A 53 7.08 4.48 0.53
CA LEU A 53 7.47 4.74 -0.86
C LEU A 53 6.20 4.99 -1.66
N GLU A 54 6.17 6.08 -2.43
CA GLU A 54 5.10 6.34 -3.39
C GLU A 54 5.56 5.90 -4.79
N LEU A 55 4.67 5.20 -5.50
CA LEU A 55 4.85 4.84 -6.91
C LEU A 55 3.96 5.76 -7.75
N GLU A 56 4.59 6.70 -8.45
CA GLU A 56 3.92 7.47 -9.49
C GLU A 56 3.79 6.60 -10.74
N ILE A 57 2.56 6.27 -11.10
CA ILE A 57 2.26 5.37 -12.23
C ILE A 57 2.47 6.11 -13.55
N GLU A 58 3.36 5.59 -14.39
CA GLU A 58 3.59 6.10 -15.76
C GLU A 58 2.94 5.19 -16.82
N HIS A 59 2.87 3.89 -16.55
CA HIS A 59 2.21 2.93 -17.43
C HIS A 59 1.60 1.77 -16.63
N MET A 60 0.42 1.30 -17.03
CA MET A 60 -0.25 0.16 -16.41
C MET A 60 -0.94 -0.68 -17.49
N THR A 61 -0.69 -1.99 -17.49
CA THR A 61 -1.35 -2.95 -18.40
C THR A 61 -1.94 -4.11 -17.61
N GLY A 62 -3.20 -4.46 -17.91
CA GLY A 62 -3.89 -5.62 -17.34
C GLY A 62 -3.92 -6.82 -18.28
N LYS A 63 -3.97 -8.03 -17.73
CA LYS A 63 -4.13 -9.29 -18.46
C LYS A 63 -5.15 -10.17 -17.73
N LEU A 64 -6.11 -10.70 -18.48
CA LEU A 64 -7.02 -11.76 -18.05
C LEU A 64 -6.62 -13.04 -18.79
N VAL A 65 -6.31 -14.11 -18.05
CA VAL A 65 -5.99 -15.43 -18.57
C VAL A 65 -7.08 -16.40 -18.15
N ASN A 66 -7.62 -17.14 -19.10
CA ASN A 66 -8.53 -18.24 -18.81
C ASN A 66 -7.76 -19.57 -18.89
N GLU A 67 -7.51 -20.18 -17.74
CA GLU A 67 -6.94 -21.53 -17.62
C GLU A 67 -8.07 -22.55 -17.51
N SER A 68 -8.73 -22.83 -18.64
CA SER A 68 -9.73 -23.89 -18.79
C SER A 68 -9.13 -25.11 -19.48
#